data_AF-A0A0C2MI31-F1
#
_entry.id   AF-A0A0C2MI31-F1
#
_cell.length_a   1.000
_cell.length_b   1.000
_cell.length_c   1.000
_cell.angle_alpha   90.00
_cell.angle_beta   90.00
_cell.angle_gamma   90.00
#
_symmetry.space_group_name_H-M   'P 1'
#
loop_
_entity.id
_entity.type
_entity.pdbx_description
1 polymer ?
#
loop_
_entity_poly.entity_id
_entity_poly.type
_entity_poly.pdbx_seq_one_letter_code
_entity_poly.pdbx_strand_id
1 'polypeptide(L)'
;MKNLTGKRGRWLLEFEEYDYEVEYVSGKENLVADALSRLVCATMLQNESSFMQEKQCDADTSRLLDIVKQRTVSGETNTHKEKGGSNYVIVNDILCKKGRRGSVPVIPSSSREKIFHSCHINSLCHPGLNKTLEALRSRCYWKGMSSDVARWISKC
;
A
#
# COMPACT_ATOMS: atom_id res chain seq x y z
N MET A 1 -13.40 -36.89 12.86
CA MET A 1 -12.59 -35.75 12.36
C MET A 1 -13.52 -34.64 11.90
N LYS A 2 -13.17 -33.36 12.11
CA LYS A 2 -13.93 -32.23 11.54
C LYS A 2 -13.93 -32.35 10.01
N ASN A 3 -15.05 -32.04 9.36
CA ASN A 3 -15.13 -31.97 7.90
C ASN A 3 -14.18 -30.87 7.40
N LEU A 4 -13.01 -31.25 6.88
CA LEU A 4 -12.01 -30.33 6.35
C LEU A 4 -12.40 -29.95 4.91
N THR A 5 -12.96 -28.75 4.72
CA THR A 5 -13.34 -28.23 3.40
C THR A 5 -12.36 -27.16 2.90
N GLY A 6 -12.37 -26.90 1.59
CA GLY A 6 -11.57 -25.85 0.96
C GLY A 6 -10.07 -26.16 0.91
N LYS A 7 -9.23 -25.18 1.26
CA LYS A 7 -7.76 -25.28 1.13
C LYS A 7 -7.17 -26.42 1.98
N ARG A 8 -7.66 -26.61 3.21
CA ARG A 8 -7.14 -27.63 4.13
C ARG A 8 -7.44 -29.06 3.65
N GLY A 9 -8.64 -29.29 3.11
CA GLY A 9 -9.00 -30.60 2.54
C GLY A 9 -8.15 -30.96 1.33
N ARG A 10 -7.91 -29.99 0.43
CA ARG A 10 -7.02 -30.20 -0.73
C ARG A 10 -5.59 -30.59 -0.34
N TRP A 11 -5.00 -29.88 0.62
CA TRP A 11 -3.67 -30.24 1.11
C TRP A 11 -3.64 -31.57 1.84
N LEU A 12 -4.71 -31.94 2.54
CA LEU A 12 -4.77 -33.25 3.19
C LEU A 12 -4.80 -34.39 2.17
N LEU A 13 -5.57 -34.25 1.09
CA LEU A 13 -5.60 -35.22 -0.01
C LEU A 13 -4.23 -35.38 -0.67
N GLU A 14 -3.54 -34.25 -0.90
CA GLU A 14 -2.17 -34.27 -1.44
C GLU A 14 -1.20 -34.99 -0.49
N PHE A 15 -1.27 -34.71 0.81
CA PHE A 15 -0.37 -35.33 1.79
C PHE A 15 -0.67 -36.80 2.03
N GLU A 16 -1.90 -37.27 1.76
CA GLU A 16 -2.26 -38.68 1.86
C GLU A 16 -1.49 -39.56 0.86
N GLU A 17 -0.91 -38.97 -0.19
CA GLU A 17 -0.06 -39.68 -1.16
C GLU A 17 1.36 -39.98 -0.64
N TYR A 18 1.73 -39.44 0.53
CA TYR A 18 3.07 -39.55 1.09
C TYR A 18 3.03 -40.16 2.50
N ASP A 19 4.05 -40.96 2.82
CA ASP A 19 4.33 -41.33 4.20
C ASP A 19 5.04 -40.15 4.89
N TYR A 20 4.41 -39.56 5.90
CA TYR A 20 4.98 -38.42 6.64
C TYR A 20 4.74 -38.55 8.15
N GLU A 21 5.66 -37.97 8.92
CA GLU A 21 5.51 -37.76 10.36
C GLU A 21 5.44 -36.26 10.65
N VAL A 22 4.48 -35.86 11.49
CA VAL A 22 4.29 -34.45 11.85
C VAL A 22 5.10 -34.16 13.11
N GLU A 23 6.23 -33.47 12.94
CA GLU A 23 7.05 -32.98 14.05
C GLU A 23 6.81 -31.50 14.33
N TYR A 24 6.72 -31.14 15.61
CA TYR A 24 6.65 -29.74 16.02
C TYR A 24 8.05 -29.13 16.01
N VAL A 25 8.23 -28.08 15.21
CA VAL A 25 9.43 -27.24 15.24
C VAL A 25 9.08 -25.91 15.90
N SER A 26 9.83 -25.54 16.95
CA SER A 26 9.63 -24.26 17.61
C SER A 26 9.93 -23.10 16.64
N GLY A 27 9.18 -22.00 16.72
CA GLY A 27 9.36 -20.88 15.78
C GLY A 27 10.77 -20.29 15.77
N LYS A 28 11.52 -20.39 16.88
CA LYS A 28 12.92 -19.94 16.98
C LYS A 28 13.87 -20.82 16.17
N GLU A 29 13.55 -22.10 16.02
CA GLU A 29 14.36 -23.11 15.32
C GLU A 29 13.88 -23.33 13.87
N ASN A 30 12.67 -22.86 13.53
CA ASN A 30 12.13 -22.89 12.18
C ASN A 30 12.73 -21.79 11.27
N LEU A 31 14.07 -21.68 11.30
CA LEU A 31 14.85 -20.67 10.60
C LEU A 31 14.68 -20.77 9.09
N VAL A 32 14.46 -21.98 8.54
CA VAL A 32 14.33 -22.18 7.09
C VAL A 32 13.02 -21.57 6.57
N ALA A 33 11.88 -21.86 7.21
CA ALA A 33 10.61 -21.26 6.80
C ALA A 33 10.58 -19.75 7.05
N ASP A 34 11.18 -19.30 8.15
CA ASP A 34 11.31 -17.88 8.49
C ASP A 34 12.24 -17.15 7.49
N ALA A 35 13.38 -17.75 7.10
CA ALA A 35 14.29 -17.17 6.12
C ALA A 35 13.69 -17.15 4.70
N LEU A 36 13.02 -18.21 4.26
CA LEU A 36 12.35 -18.23 2.95
C LEU A 36 11.22 -17.20 2.87
N SER A 37 10.42 -17.09 3.93
CA SER A 37 9.42 -16.03 4.01
C SER A 37 10.07 -14.65 4.06
N ARG A 38 11.10 -14.40 4.88
CA ARG A 38 11.75 -13.09 4.92
C ARG A 38 12.47 -12.71 3.63
N LEU A 39 13.12 -13.66 2.97
CA LEU A 39 13.86 -13.43 1.72
C LEU A 39 12.92 -13.04 0.59
N VAL A 40 11.80 -13.74 0.42
CA VAL A 40 10.79 -13.36 -0.58
C VAL A 40 10.19 -11.98 -0.25
N CYS A 41 10.06 -11.63 1.02
CA CYS A 41 9.58 -10.30 1.45
C CYS A 41 10.61 -9.23 1.08
N ALA A 42 11.88 -9.48 1.41
CA ALA A 42 12.97 -8.54 1.19
C ALA A 42 13.22 -8.26 -0.30
N THR A 43 13.24 -9.30 -1.15
CA THR A 43 13.43 -9.14 -2.59
C THR A 43 12.27 -8.40 -3.25
N MET A 44 11.04 -8.65 -2.80
CA MET A 44 9.87 -7.95 -3.30
C MET A 44 9.80 -6.48 -2.84
N LEU A 45 10.29 -6.15 -1.63
CA LEU A 45 10.37 -4.77 -1.13
C LEU A 45 11.45 -3.92 -1.82
N GLN A 46 12.48 -4.53 -2.44
CA GLN A 46 13.53 -3.77 -3.13
C GLN A 46 13.08 -3.11 -4.45
N ASN A 47 11.91 -3.44 -4.98
CA ASN A 47 11.36 -2.81 -6.19
C ASN A 47 10.65 -1.45 -5.95
N GLU A 48 10.74 -0.88 -4.75
CA GLU A 48 10.08 0.39 -4.38
C GLU A 48 10.62 1.63 -5.13
N SER A 49 11.85 1.58 -5.67
CA SER A 49 12.52 2.76 -6.27
C SER A 49 11.97 3.18 -7.64
N SER A 50 11.28 2.31 -8.38
CA SER A 50 10.78 2.62 -9.73
C SER A 50 9.45 3.38 -9.74
N PHE A 51 8.76 3.48 -8.60
CA PHE A 51 7.39 4.00 -8.59
C PHE A 51 7.29 5.54 -8.67
N MET A 52 8.30 6.24 -8.15
CA MET A 52 8.27 7.70 -8.01
C MET A 52 8.56 8.47 -9.32
N GLN A 53 8.80 7.77 -10.43
CA GLN A 53 9.20 8.38 -11.70
C GLN A 53 8.09 8.50 -12.76
N GLU A 54 6.91 7.91 -12.56
CA GLU A 54 5.83 7.99 -13.57
C GLU A 54 5.08 9.34 -13.45
N LYS A 55 5.59 10.37 -14.14
CA LYS A 55 4.92 11.68 -14.32
C LYS A 55 3.68 11.51 -15.20
N GLN A 56 2.58 11.02 -14.66
CA GLN A 56 1.30 11.08 -15.35
C GLN A 56 0.28 11.78 -14.45
N CYS A 57 0.14 13.10 -14.65
CA CYS A 57 -0.83 13.90 -13.93
C CYS A 57 -2.23 13.63 -14.50
N ASP A 58 -3.10 12.99 -13.73
CA ASP A 58 -4.52 12.92 -14.06
C ASP A 58 -5.22 14.26 -13.78
N ALA A 59 -6.38 14.49 -14.40
CA ALA A 59 -7.11 15.76 -14.36
C ALA A 59 -7.38 16.28 -12.93
N ASP A 60 -7.68 15.40 -11.98
CA ASP A 60 -7.90 15.75 -10.58
C ASP A 60 -6.62 16.25 -9.89
N THR A 61 -5.49 15.58 -10.14
CA THR A 61 -4.17 15.99 -9.63
C THR A 61 -3.69 17.28 -10.28
N SER A 62 -3.93 17.48 -11.58
CA SER A 62 -3.60 18.73 -12.29
C SER A 62 -4.39 19.90 -11.73
N ARG A 63 -5.71 19.74 -11.52
CA ARG A 63 -6.55 20.77 -10.90
C ARG A 63 -6.07 21.16 -9.50
N LEU A 64 -5.67 20.18 -8.68
CA LEU A 64 -5.10 20.46 -7.36
C LEU A 64 -3.74 21.16 -7.44
N LEU A 65 -2.88 20.77 -8.38
CA LEU A 65 -1.61 21.44 -8.64
C LEU A 65 -1.82 22.90 -9.04
N ASP A 66 -2.77 23.18 -9.95
CA ASP A 66 -3.05 24.54 -10.41
C ASP A 66 -3.55 25.43 -9.27
N ILE A 67 -4.46 24.92 -8.42
CA ILE A 67 -4.96 25.64 -7.24
C ILE A 67 -3.82 25.95 -6.26
N VAL A 68 -2.90 25.01 -6.03
CA VAL A 68 -1.78 25.21 -5.10
C VAL A 68 -0.74 26.18 -5.70
N LYS A 69 -0.44 26.06 -7.00
CA LYS A 69 0.48 26.96 -7.71
C LYS A 69 -0.02 28.41 -7.72
N GLN A 70 -1.30 28.62 -8.02
CA GLN A 70 -1.91 29.96 -7.98
C GLN A 70 -1.80 30.59 -6.59
N ARG A 71 -1.99 29.80 -5.52
CA ARG A 71 -1.79 30.30 -4.14
C ARG A 71 -0.35 30.64 -3.79
N THR A 72 0.63 29.89 -4.28
CA THR A 72 2.05 30.20 -4.05
C THR A 72 2.53 31.46 -4.77
N VAL A 73 1.98 31.76 -5.96
CA VAL A 73 2.37 32.93 -6.76
C VAL A 73 1.74 34.22 -6.24
N SER A 74 0.54 34.17 -5.66
CA SER A 74 -0.18 35.37 -5.21
C SER A 74 0.30 35.95 -3.88
N GLY A 75 1.22 35.32 -3.14
CA GLY A 75 1.81 35.91 -1.92
C GLY A 75 0.82 36.29 -0.81
N GLU A 76 -0.44 35.84 -0.88
CA GLU A 76 -1.49 36.24 0.05
C GLU A 76 -1.58 35.26 1.22
N THR A 77 -1.08 35.72 2.38
CA THR A 77 -1.48 35.20 3.70
C THR A 77 -2.90 35.67 4.02
N ASN A 78 -3.91 35.21 3.28
CA ASN A 78 -5.28 35.61 3.55
C ASN A 78 -5.85 34.84 4.75
N THR A 79 -5.93 35.58 5.86
CA THR A 79 -6.57 35.27 7.15
C THR A 79 -8.09 35.18 7.03
N HIS A 80 -8.62 34.34 6.15
CA HIS A 80 -10.00 33.90 6.20
C HIS A 80 -10.03 32.37 6.33
N LYS A 81 -10.47 31.92 7.51
CA LYS A 81 -10.73 30.51 7.86
C LYS A 81 -11.81 29.94 6.94
N GLU A 82 -11.45 29.58 5.72
CA GLU A 82 -12.19 28.57 4.98
C GLU A 82 -11.85 27.21 5.58
N LYS A 83 -12.84 26.55 6.17
CA LYS A 83 -12.75 25.17 6.68
C LYS A 83 -12.42 24.23 5.52
N GLY A 84 -11.15 24.06 5.15
CA GLY A 84 -10.74 23.05 4.17
C GLY A 84 -9.40 23.25 3.44
N GLY A 85 -8.86 24.47 3.32
CA GLY A 85 -7.50 24.72 2.80
C GLY A 85 -6.52 24.84 3.98
N SER A 86 -5.34 24.22 4.07
CA SER A 86 -4.34 23.93 3.05
C SER A 86 -3.58 22.64 3.37
N ASN A 87 -4.26 21.50 3.34
CA ASN A 87 -3.62 20.19 3.57
C ASN A 87 -2.72 19.73 2.42
N TYR A 88 -2.41 20.59 1.45
CA TYR A 88 -1.56 20.25 0.31
C TYR A 88 -0.40 21.24 0.19
N VAL A 89 0.75 20.75 -0.27
CA VAL A 89 1.98 21.51 -0.49
C VAL A 89 2.68 20.94 -1.71
N ILE A 90 3.40 21.78 -2.46
CA ILE A 90 4.29 21.32 -3.51
C ILE A 90 5.69 21.23 -2.93
N VAL A 91 6.31 20.05 -3.01
CA VAL A 91 7.70 19.80 -2.60
C VAL A 91 8.43 19.22 -3.80
N ASN A 92 9.46 19.91 -4.29
CA ASN A 92 10.23 19.49 -5.48
C ASN A 92 9.32 19.19 -6.70
N ASP A 93 8.40 20.09 -7.01
CA ASP A 93 7.37 19.95 -8.07
C ASP A 93 6.38 18.78 -7.90
N ILE A 94 6.37 18.10 -6.76
CA ILE A 94 5.42 17.02 -6.45
C ILE A 94 4.32 17.54 -5.53
N LEU A 95 3.07 17.27 -5.87
CA LEU A 95 1.92 17.53 -5.00
C LEU A 95 1.94 16.58 -3.82
N CYS A 96 2.04 17.10 -2.61
CA CYS A 96 2.05 16.34 -1.38
C CYS A 96 0.88 16.73 -0.48
N LYS A 97 0.32 15.75 0.24
CA LYS A 97 -0.63 15.97 1.33
C LYS A 97 0.11 16.13 2.66
N LYS A 98 -0.12 17.23 3.35
CA LYS A 98 0.37 17.47 4.71
C LYS A 98 -0.29 16.50 5.68
N GLY A 99 0.52 15.80 6.45
CA GLY A 99 0.11 14.97 7.57
C GLY A 99 0.83 15.37 8.86
N ARG A 100 0.39 14.80 9.99
CA ARG A 100 1.04 15.05 11.30
C ARG A 100 2.47 14.51 11.38
N ARG A 101 2.78 13.46 10.61
CA ARG A 101 4.08 12.75 10.60
C ARG A 101 4.96 13.14 9.41
N GLY A 102 4.57 14.15 8.64
CA GLY A 102 5.24 14.53 7.40
C GLY A 102 4.26 14.66 6.23
N SER A 103 4.78 15.17 5.12
CA SER A 103 4.04 15.31 3.87
C SER A 103 4.26 14.07 3.00
N VAL A 104 3.20 13.52 2.42
CA VAL A 104 3.25 12.33 1.54
C VAL A 104 2.80 12.68 0.12
N PRO A 105 3.38 12.09 -0.93
CA PRO A 105 2.98 12.35 -2.31
C PRO A 105 1.52 11.98 -2.57
N VAL A 106 0.85 12.81 -3.37
CA VAL A 106 -0.49 12.55 -3.88
C VAL A 106 -0.39 11.75 -5.18
N ILE A 107 -1.07 10.61 -5.23
CA ILE A 107 -0.95 9.64 -6.32
C ILE A 107 -2.08 9.84 -7.35
N PRO A 108 -1.73 10.02 -8.64
CA PRO A 108 -2.67 10.01 -9.76
C PRO A 108 -3.42 8.68 -9.86
N SER A 109 -4.68 8.71 -10.32
CA SER A 109 -5.55 7.54 -10.53
C SER A 109 -4.88 6.42 -11.33
N SER A 110 -4.17 6.74 -12.41
CA SER A 110 -3.45 5.80 -13.27
C SER A 110 -2.42 4.94 -12.53
N SER A 111 -1.84 5.47 -11.45
CA SER A 111 -0.78 4.83 -10.69
C SER A 111 -1.29 4.07 -9.45
N ARG A 112 -2.52 4.33 -8.97
CA ARG A 112 -2.98 3.83 -7.65
C ARG A 112 -3.03 2.31 -7.55
N GLU A 113 -3.53 1.64 -8.58
CA GLU A 113 -3.68 0.18 -8.59
C GLU A 113 -2.31 -0.52 -8.63
N LYS A 114 -1.36 0.02 -9.40
CA LYS A 114 0.03 -0.45 -9.40
C LYS A 114 0.68 -0.31 -8.01
N ILE A 115 0.52 0.84 -7.32
CA ILE A 115 1.01 1.00 -5.93
C ILE A 115 0.37 -0.02 -5.02
N PHE A 116 -0.95 -0.16 -5.09
CA PHE A 116 -1.68 -1.11 -4.27
C PHE A 116 -1.13 -2.52 -4.45
N HIS A 117 -1.00 -3.01 -5.69
CA HIS A 117 -0.48 -4.33 -5.97
C HIS A 117 0.95 -4.50 -5.45
N SER A 118 1.83 -3.52 -5.67
CA SER A 118 3.19 -3.59 -5.11
C SER A 118 3.18 -3.70 -3.59
N CYS A 119 2.38 -2.89 -2.88
CA CYS A 119 2.32 -2.95 -1.41
C CYS A 119 1.61 -4.21 -0.90
N HIS A 120 0.59 -4.69 -1.60
CA HIS A 120 -0.26 -5.79 -1.19
C HIS A 120 0.34 -7.17 -1.49
N ILE A 121 1.01 -7.31 -2.65
CA ILE A 121 1.66 -8.55 -3.08
C ILE A 121 3.05 -8.69 -2.45
N ASN A 122 3.84 -7.60 -2.41
CA ASN A 122 5.21 -7.65 -1.86
C ASN A 122 5.21 -7.76 -0.33
N SER A 123 4.09 -7.43 0.33
CA SER A 123 3.85 -7.80 1.71
C SER A 123 3.30 -9.22 1.73
N LEU A 124 4.18 -10.21 1.76
CA LEU A 124 4.00 -11.68 1.66
C LEU A 124 2.84 -12.41 2.35
N CYS A 125 1.89 -11.72 2.95
CA CYS A 125 0.81 -12.31 3.70
C CYS A 125 -0.47 -11.49 3.53
N HIS A 126 -0.83 -11.11 2.30
CA HIS A 126 -2.07 -10.39 1.93
C HIS A 126 -2.61 -9.56 3.10
N PRO A 127 -1.87 -8.52 3.52
CA PRO A 127 -2.18 -7.84 4.76
C PRO A 127 -3.64 -7.41 4.74
N GLY A 128 -4.40 -7.84 5.74
CA GLY A 128 -5.80 -7.43 5.87
C GLY A 128 -5.93 -5.90 5.79
N LEU A 129 -7.13 -5.42 5.44
CA LEU A 129 -7.41 -4.01 5.10
C LEU A 129 -6.63 -2.97 5.92
N ASN A 130 -6.63 -3.12 7.24
CA ASN A 130 -5.97 -2.17 8.15
C ASN A 130 -4.46 -2.10 7.94
N LYS A 131 -3.78 -3.24 7.80
CA LYS A 131 -2.31 -3.29 7.59
C LYS A 131 -1.93 -2.71 6.24
N THR A 132 -2.68 -3.02 5.19
CA THR A 132 -2.45 -2.45 3.85
C THR A 132 -2.67 -0.93 3.86
N LEU A 133 -3.72 -0.45 4.52
CA LEU A 133 -3.97 1.00 4.64
C LEU A 133 -2.92 1.71 5.47
N GLU A 134 -2.43 1.11 6.55
CA GLU A 134 -1.37 1.69 7.37
C GLU A 134 -0.07 1.85 6.56
N ALA A 135 0.33 0.79 5.84
CA ALA A 135 1.50 0.82 4.96
C ALA A 135 1.36 1.91 3.87
N LEU A 136 0.23 1.96 3.17
CA LEU A 136 -0.02 2.94 2.12
C LEU A 136 -0.03 4.38 2.65
N ARG A 137 -0.73 4.64 3.77
CA ARG A 137 -0.84 5.98 4.37
C ARG A 137 0.48 6.52 4.89
N SER A 138 1.43 5.65 5.24
CA SER A 138 2.77 6.07 5.64
C SER A 138 3.60 6.58 4.46
N ARG A 139 3.26 6.20 3.22
CA ARG A 139 4.07 6.44 2.01
C ARG A 139 3.41 7.37 1.00
N CYS A 140 2.08 7.39 0.91
CA CYS A 140 1.36 8.10 -0.14
C CYS A 140 -0.08 8.45 0.25
N TYR A 141 -0.77 9.19 -0.62
CA TYR A 141 -2.19 9.53 -0.45
C TYR A 141 -2.92 9.66 -1.78
N TRP A 142 -4.22 9.31 -1.80
CA TRP A 142 -5.16 9.80 -2.81
C TRP A 142 -6.57 9.91 -2.23
N LYS A 143 -7.42 10.71 -2.87
CA LYS A 143 -8.82 10.85 -2.46
C LYS A 143 -9.54 9.53 -2.73
N GLY A 144 -10.19 8.98 -1.70
CA GLY A 144 -10.90 7.70 -1.81
C GLY A 144 -10.05 6.45 -1.51
N MET A 145 -8.78 6.62 -1.09
CA MET A 145 -7.87 5.50 -0.79
C MET A 145 -8.48 4.36 0.03
N SER A 146 -9.16 4.66 1.14
CA SER A 146 -9.77 3.61 1.97
C SER A 146 -10.77 2.76 1.20
N SER A 147 -11.61 3.39 0.37
CA SER A 147 -12.65 2.74 -0.43
C SER A 147 -12.04 1.91 -1.57
N ASP A 148 -11.04 2.46 -2.26
CA ASP A 148 -10.35 1.75 -3.35
C ASP A 148 -9.64 0.50 -2.82
N VAL A 149 -8.88 0.64 -1.73
CA VAL A 149 -8.14 -0.47 -1.11
C VAL A 149 -9.10 -1.55 -0.58
N ALA A 150 -10.21 -1.17 0.05
CA ALA A 150 -11.22 -2.13 0.50
C ALA A 150 -11.80 -2.93 -0.69
N ARG A 151 -12.13 -2.24 -1.79
CA ARG A 151 -12.64 -2.86 -3.02
C ARG A 151 -11.60 -3.78 -3.68
N TRP A 152 -10.33 -3.41 -3.70
CA TRP A 152 -9.29 -4.24 -4.29
C TRP A 152 -9.00 -5.49 -3.45
N ILE A 153 -8.92 -5.35 -2.13
CA ILE A 153 -8.73 -6.50 -1.22
C ILE A 153 -9.93 -7.45 -1.29
N SER A 154 -11.16 -6.97 -1.46
CA SER A 154 -12.32 -7.86 -1.62
C SER A 154 -12.33 -8.68 -2.91
N LYS A 155 -11.48 -8.30 -3.89
CA LYS A 155 -11.32 -9.00 -5.17
C LYS A 155 -10.09 -9.92 -5.18
N CYS A 156 -9.27 -9.91 -4.13
CA CYS A 156 -8.15 -10.83 -3.92
C CYS A 156 -8.64 -12.14 -3.30
#